data_AF-A0A0M4GRR5-F1
#
_entry.id   AF-A0A0M4GRR5-F1
#
_cell.length_a   1.000
_cell.length_b   1.000
_cell.length_c   1.000
_cell.angle_alpha   90.00
_cell.angle_beta   90.00
_cell.angle_gamma   90.00
#
_symmetry.space_group_name_H-M   'P 1'
#
loop_
_entity.id
_entity.type
_entity.pdbx_description
1 polymer ?
#
loop_
_entity_poly.entity_id
_entity_poly.type
_entity_poly.pdbx_seq_one_letter_code
_entity_poly.pdbx_strand_id
1 'polypeptide(L)' 'MTTMTTLTFANNQKELDRKIEQITENHQRLNPESTVEISYVDPKLNEIHFLPHHTTQLLIGIKILDKADQDF' A
#
# COMPACT_ATOMS: atom_id res chain seq x y z
N MET A 1 -2.55 -12.65 -11.38
CA MET A 1 -2.60 -11.22 -10.96
C MET A 1 -3.91 -10.87 -10.23
N THR A 2 -3.80 -10.46 -8.97
CA THR A 2 -4.93 -9.95 -8.16
C THR A 2 -4.70 -8.50 -7.78
N THR A 3 -5.71 -7.64 -7.92
CA THR A 3 -5.64 -6.22 -7.51
C THR A 3 -6.72 -5.93 -6.49
N MET A 4 -6.35 -5.25 -5.40
CA MET A 4 -7.27 -4.82 -4.35
C MET A 4 -6.93 -3.40 -3.88
N THR A 5 -7.89 -2.75 -3.25
CA THR A 5 -7.71 -1.41 -2.68
C THR A 5 -8.05 -1.41 -1.20
N THR A 6 -7.19 -0.79 -0.40
CA THR A 6 -7.38 -0.62 1.04
C THR A 6 -7.42 0.85 1.38
N LEU A 7 -8.42 1.25 2.16
CA LEU A 7 -8.48 2.59 2.73
C LEU A 7 -7.63 2.65 4.00
N THR A 8 -6.75 3.63 4.08
CA THR A 8 -5.92 3.89 5.26
C THR A 8 -5.97 5.37 5.62
N PHE A 9 -5.51 5.66 6.83
CA PHE A 9 -5.50 6.99 7.40
C PHE A 9 -4.13 7.24 8.01
N ALA A 10 -3.58 8.43 7.92
CA ALA A 10 -2.33 8.77 8.59
C ALA A 10 -2.29 10.26 8.94
N ASN A 11 -1.70 10.58 10.08
CA ASN A 11 -1.54 11.96 10.53
C ASN A 11 -0.15 12.54 10.19
N ASN A 12 0.80 11.67 9.82
CA ASN A 12 2.15 12.05 9.42
C ASN A 12 2.79 10.94 8.58
N GLN A 13 3.92 11.26 7.95
CA GLN A 13 4.65 10.33 7.08
C GLN A 13 5.08 9.06 7.82
N LYS A 14 5.58 9.17 9.05
CA LYS A 14 6.03 8.02 9.84
C LYS A 14 4.90 7.03 10.13
N GLU A 15 3.70 7.53 10.40
CA GLU A 15 2.52 6.70 10.59
C GLU A 15 2.09 6.02 9.29
N LEU A 16 2.14 6.74 8.17
CA LEU A 16 1.87 6.19 6.85
C LEU A 16 2.87 5.07 6.51
N ASP A 17 4.17 5.32 6.64
CA ASP A 17 5.22 4.34 6.32
C ASP A 17 5.02 3.04 7.09
N ARG A 18 4.77 3.14 8.40
CA ARG A 18 4.50 1.97 9.25
C ARG A 18 3.24 1.22 8.80
N LYS A 19 2.18 1.92 8.38
CA LYS A 19 0.96 1.30 7.87
C LYS A 19 1.19 0.60 6.55
N ILE A 20 1.97 1.19 5.64
CA ILE A 20 2.32 0.58 4.36
C ILE A 20 3.17 -0.68 4.56
N GLU A 21 4.15 -0.63 5.46
CA GLU A 21 4.97 -1.79 5.83
C GLU A 21 4.09 -2.93 6.36
N GLN A 22 3.19 -2.64 7.31
CA GLN A 22 2.26 -3.63 7.86
C GLN A 22 1.32 -4.22 6.81
N ILE A 23 0.80 -3.41 5.89
CA ILE A 23 -0.03 -3.90 4.77
C ILE A 23 0.79 -4.85 3.90
N THR A 24 2.01 -4.44 3.54
CA THR A 24 2.90 -5.23 2.68
C THR A 24 3.25 -6.58 3.31
N GLU A 25 3.71 -6.59 4.56
CA GLU A 25 4.06 -7.81 5.30
C GLU A 25 2.86 -8.75 5.44
N ASN A 26 1.68 -8.22 5.75
CA ASN A 26 0.47 -9.02 5.87
C ASN A 26 0.11 -9.72 4.56
N HIS A 27 0.18 -9.01 3.43
CA HIS A 27 -0.10 -9.60 2.12
C HIS A 27 0.99 -10.57 1.67
N GLN A 28 2.26 -10.30 1.95
CA GLN A 28 3.36 -11.22 1.65
C GLN A 28 3.24 -12.52 2.44
N ARG A 29 2.88 -12.45 3.73
CA ARG A 29 2.65 -13.64 4.56
C ARG A 29 1.50 -14.49 4.06
N LEU A 30 0.44 -13.86 3.52
CA LEU A 30 -0.71 -14.56 2.95
C LEU A 30 -0.45 -15.11 1.55
N ASN A 31 0.55 -14.57 0.83
CA ASN A 31 0.87 -14.92 -0.56
C ASN A 31 2.39 -15.13 -0.72
N PRO A 32 2.98 -16.18 -0.13
CA PRO A 32 4.44 -16.38 -0.08
C PRO A 32 5.10 -16.56 -1.47
N GLU A 33 4.33 -17.07 -2.44
CA GLU A 33 4.76 -17.30 -3.82
C GLU A 33 4.45 -16.12 -4.76
N SER A 34 4.00 -15.00 -4.20
CA SER A 34 3.63 -13.83 -4.98
C SER A 34 4.41 -12.60 -4.51
N THR A 35 4.70 -11.69 -5.43
CA THR A 35 5.25 -10.37 -5.15
C THR A 35 4.11 -9.40 -4.85
N VAL A 36 4.23 -8.66 -3.75
CA VAL A 36 3.26 -7.63 -3.36
C VAL A 36 3.80 -6.26 -3.74
N GLU A 37 3.06 -5.52 -4.57
CA GLU A 37 3.36 -4.14 -4.92
C GLU A 37 2.31 -3.20 -4.36
N ILE A 38 2.78 -2.07 -3.81
CA ILE A 38 1.93 -1.02 -3.27
C ILE A 38 1.92 0.18 -4.21
N SER A 39 0.74 0.76 -4.40
CA SER A 39 0.54 1.97 -5.20
C SER A 39 -0.37 2.95 -4.48
N TYR A 40 -0.07 4.24 -4.60
CA TYR A 40 -0.87 5.33 -4.05
C TYR A 40 -1.93 5.72 -5.08
N VAL A 41 -3.18 5.33 -4.84
CA VAL A 41 -4.29 5.55 -5.78
C VAL A 41 -4.77 6.99 -5.67
N ASP A 42 -5.09 7.43 -4.44
CA ASP A 42 -5.59 8.76 -4.13
C ASP A 42 -5.34 9.13 -2.66
N PRO A 43 -4.70 10.26 -2.33
CA PRO A 43 -3.92 11.11 -3.24
C PRO A 43 -2.69 10.37 -3.80
N LYS A 44 -2.08 10.89 -4.87
CA LYS A 44 -0.80 10.35 -5.36
C LYS A 44 0.30 10.60 -4.32
N LEU A 45 1.36 9.79 -4.33
CA LEU A 45 2.47 9.88 -3.35
C LEU A 45 3.02 11.31 -3.20
N ASN A 46 3.19 12.03 -4.32
CA ASN A 46 3.74 13.39 -4.34
C ASN A 46 2.73 14.48 -3.92
N GLU A 47 1.46 14.11 -3.77
CA GLU A 47 0.35 15.00 -3.38
C GLU A 47 -0.08 14.76 -1.92
N ILE A 48 0.56 13.82 -1.23
CA ILE A 48 0.29 13.56 0.19
C ILE A 48 0.86 14.73 0.99
N HIS A 49 -0.05 15.53 1.55
CA HIS A 49 0.27 16.59 2.48
C HIS A 49 -0.37 16.30 3.84
N PHE A 50 0.46 16.32 4.88
CA PHE A 50 0.00 16.17 6.26
C PHE A 50 -0.16 17.56 6.88
N LEU A 51 -1.38 17.88 7.29
CA LEU A 51 -1.69 19.12 7.98
C LEU A 51 -1.77 18.88 9.50
N PRO A 52 -1.26 19.79 10.34
CA PRO A 52 -1.45 19.70 11.78
C PRO A 52 -2.92 19.56 12.14
N HIS A 53 -3.26 18.63 13.04
CA HIS A 53 -4.63 18.38 13.50
C HIS A 53 -5.61 17.85 12.44
N HIS A 54 -5.12 17.39 11.29
CA HIS A 54 -5.93 16.68 10.29
C HIS A 54 -5.43 15.26 10.10
N THR A 55 -6.37 14.34 9.88
CA THR A 55 -6.07 12.98 9.43
C THR A 55 -6.18 12.93 7.92
N THR A 56 -5.09 12.59 7.25
CA THR A 56 -5.09 12.37 5.80
C THR A 56 -5.63 10.97 5.51
N GLN A 57 -6.66 10.89 4.67
CA GLN A 57 -7.20 9.63 4.15
C GLN A 57 -6.45 9.26 2.87
N LEU A 58 -6.07 7.99 2.72
CA LEU A 58 -5.37 7.49 1.55
C LEU A 58 -6.03 6.20 1.06
N LEU A 59 -6.23 6.12 -0.25
CA LEU A 59 -6.60 4.91 -0.96
C LEU A 59 -5.33 4.27 -1.53
N ILE A 60 -5.03 3.06 -1.03
CA ILE A 60 -3.83 2.32 -1.39
C ILE A 60 -4.24 1.14 -2.26
N GLY A 61 -3.64 1.04 -3.44
CA GLY A 61 -3.77 -0.11 -4.34
C GLY A 61 -2.70 -1.14 -4.02
N ILE A 62 -3.11 -2.38 -3.86
CA ILE A 62 -2.25 -3.53 -3.59
C ILE A 62 -2.37 -4.46 -4.80
N LYS A 63 -1.24 -4.76 -5.43
CA LYS A 63 -1.15 -5.73 -6.52
C LYS A 63 -0.39 -6.95 -6.03
N ILE A 64 -0.97 -8.12 -6.28
CA ILE A 64 -0.36 -9.42 -6.00
C ILE A 64 -0.04 -10.04 -7.36
N LEU A 65 1.26 -10.17 -7.63
CA LEU A 65 1.81 -10.74 -8.86
C LEU A 65 2.37 -12.12 -8.54
N ASP A 66 1.90 -13.15 -9.23
CA ASP A 66 2.40 -14.51 -9.02
C ASP A 66 3.82 -14.61 -9.57
N LYS A 67 4.77 -15.17 -8.81
CA LYS A 67 6.17 -15.27 -9.26
C LYS A 67 6.30 -16.09 -10.54
N ALA A 68 5.41 -17.05 -10.77
CA ALA A 68 5.37 -17.87 -11.98
C ALA A 68 5.08 -17.06 -13.26
N ASP A 69 4.43 -15.90 -13.14
CA ASP A 69 4.12 -15.02 -14.28
C ASP A 69 5.27 -14.04 -14.60
N GLN A 70 6.39 -14.04 -13.84
CA GLN A 70 7.55 -13.15 -14.09
C GLN A 70 8.69 -13.81 -14.89
N ASP A 71 8.61 -15.12 -15.15
CA ASP A 71 9.62 -15.90 -15.88
C ASP A 71 9.28 -16.12 -17.38
N PHE A 72 8.31 -15.39 -17.94
CA PHE A 72 7.92 -15.46 -19.36
C PHE A 72 8.04 -14.12 -20.09
#